data_AF-A0A6S6S300-F1
#
_entry.id   AF-A0A6S6S300-F1
#
_cell.length_a   1.000
_cell.length_b   1.000
_cell.length_c   1.000
_cell.angle_alpha   90.00
_cell.angle_beta   90.00
_cell.angle_gamma   90.00
#
_symmetry.space_group_name_H-M   'P 1'
#
loop_
_entity.id
_entity.type
_entity.pdbx_description
1 polymer ?
#
loop_
_entity_poly.entity_id
_entity_poly.type
_entity_poly.pdbx_seq_one_letter_code
_entity_poly.pdbx_strand_id
1 'polypeptide(L)'
;GHEHAPKKTKILPPISKEGKEVTAYLVQYKKDGQGNTSMRAVVEAAQIIEDNSESIGCAKPAIQLQRLLEMTGLGMGFLTALAFIIIIISAFSMFISLYSSLKERRYEMALMRVMGATPFKLFVIIVLEGVLVAAAGLILGLLISHLGVQVMAADLEETYKYNFSGFIFLMEEVYLVFGALFIGFLAAIIPGMQAYKADISETLSNS
;
A
#
# COMPACT_ATOMS: atom_id res chain seq x y z
N GLY A 1 14.27 -31.53 56.47
CA GLY A 1 14.50 -30.15 55.97
C GLY A 1 15.31 -30.26 54.71
N HIS A 2 14.83 -29.71 53.60
CA HIS A 2 15.39 -29.90 52.27
C HIS A 2 16.82 -29.34 52.15
N GLU A 3 17.76 -30.19 51.72
CA GLU A 3 19.11 -29.80 51.27
C GLU A 3 19.01 -28.99 49.98
N HIS A 4 19.51 -27.75 50.00
CA HIS A 4 19.81 -26.99 48.79
C HIS A 4 21.32 -27.02 48.58
N ALA A 5 21.78 -27.96 47.76
CA ALA A 5 23.15 -27.96 47.25
C ALA A 5 23.40 -26.69 46.42
N PRO A 6 24.55 -26.00 46.57
CA PRO A 6 24.88 -24.85 45.75
C PRO A 6 25.09 -25.29 44.30
N LYS A 7 24.25 -24.77 43.40
CA LYS A 7 24.35 -24.96 41.95
C LYS A 7 25.71 -24.39 41.52
N LYS A 8 26.66 -25.27 41.16
CA LYS A 8 27.98 -24.87 40.66
C LYS A 8 27.81 -24.05 39.38
N THR A 9 27.81 -22.73 39.48
CA THR A 9 27.93 -21.84 38.33
C THR A 9 29.33 -22.06 37.78
N LYS A 10 29.41 -22.71 36.62
CA LYS A 10 30.67 -23.00 35.94
C LYS A 10 31.24 -21.66 35.49
N ILE A 11 32.18 -21.12 36.27
CA ILE A 11 32.89 -19.89 35.95
C ILE A 11 33.60 -20.12 34.61
N LEU A 12 33.19 -19.37 33.59
CA LEU A 12 33.75 -19.46 32.25
C LEU A 12 35.20 -18.96 32.28
N PRO A 13 36.14 -19.60 31.55
CA PRO A 13 37.52 -19.14 31.52
C PRO A 13 37.64 -17.72 30.94
N PRO A 14 38.63 -16.92 31.38
CA PRO A 14 38.86 -15.59 30.82
C PRO A 14 39.18 -15.69 29.33
N ILE A 15 38.43 -14.95 28.52
CA ILE A 15 38.36 -15.11 27.06
C ILE A 15 39.57 -14.48 26.34
N SER A 16 40.33 -13.59 26.99
CA SER A 16 41.50 -12.91 26.42
C SER A 16 42.79 -13.59 26.87
N LYS A 17 43.56 -14.16 25.92
CA LYS A 17 44.86 -14.79 26.18
C LYS A 17 46.00 -13.80 26.45
N GLU A 18 45.78 -12.49 26.31
CA GLU A 18 46.85 -11.47 26.27
C GLU A 18 46.54 -10.14 26.99
N GLY A 19 45.51 -10.06 27.84
CA GLY A 19 45.21 -8.82 28.58
C GLY A 19 44.71 -7.65 27.71
N LYS A 20 44.27 -7.94 26.47
CA LYS A 20 43.66 -6.94 25.57
C LYS A 20 42.22 -6.64 26.01
N GLU A 21 41.89 -5.35 26.10
CA GLU A 21 40.53 -4.87 26.36
C GLU A 21 39.65 -5.16 25.13
N VAL A 22 38.55 -5.90 25.35
CA VAL A 22 37.60 -6.28 24.30
C VAL A 22 36.42 -5.32 24.35
N THR A 23 36.32 -4.42 23.37
CA THR A 23 35.25 -3.39 23.31
C THR A 23 33.94 -3.90 22.70
N ALA A 24 33.99 -4.97 21.89
CA ALA A 24 32.80 -5.55 21.26
C ALA A 24 32.94 -7.05 21.03
N TYR A 25 31.83 -7.79 21.16
CA TYR A 25 31.75 -9.21 20.85
C TYR A 25 30.49 -9.50 20.03
N LEU A 26 30.66 -10.18 18.90
CA LEU A 26 29.55 -10.52 18.01
C LEU A 26 29.03 -11.92 18.35
N VAL A 27 27.80 -11.99 18.85
CA VAL A 27 27.13 -13.25 19.16
C VAL A 27 26.27 -13.67 17.97
N GLN A 28 26.64 -14.76 17.31
CA GLN A 28 25.81 -15.35 16.26
C GLN A 28 24.83 -16.35 16.87
N TYR A 29 23.56 -16.18 16.57
CA TYR A 29 22.52 -17.10 16.98
C TYR A 29 22.33 -18.21 15.97
N LYS A 30 22.06 -19.42 16.48
CA LYS A 30 21.75 -20.57 15.63
C LYS A 30 20.41 -20.35 14.93
N LYS A 31 20.44 -20.36 13.59
CA LYS A 31 19.25 -20.28 12.73
C LYS A 31 18.48 -21.60 12.77
N ASP A 32 17.16 -21.54 12.72
CA ASP A 32 16.32 -22.71 12.52
C ASP A 32 16.47 -23.30 11.10
N GLY A 33 15.81 -24.43 10.83
CA GLY A 33 15.84 -25.08 9.50
C GLY A 33 15.25 -24.23 8.36
N GLN A 34 14.61 -23.10 8.68
CA GLN A 34 14.08 -22.11 7.73
C GLN A 34 14.94 -20.83 7.65
N GLY A 35 16.10 -20.80 8.33
CA GLY A 35 17.03 -19.68 8.29
C GLY A 35 16.72 -18.52 9.25
N ASN A 36 15.68 -18.66 10.08
CA ASN A 36 15.25 -17.62 11.01
C ASN A 36 15.86 -17.82 12.40
N THR A 37 16.25 -16.71 13.04
CA THR A 37 16.65 -16.70 14.44
C THR A 37 15.42 -16.44 15.30
N SER A 38 15.13 -17.32 16.26
CA SER A 38 14.01 -17.11 17.16
C SER A 38 14.27 -15.90 18.07
N MET A 39 13.36 -14.92 18.07
CA MET A 39 13.45 -13.72 18.92
C MET A 39 13.61 -14.08 20.41
N ARG A 40 13.01 -15.19 20.84
CA ARG A 40 13.15 -15.73 22.19
C ARG A 40 14.60 -16.08 22.53
N ALA A 41 15.34 -16.72 21.62
CA ALA A 41 16.75 -17.06 21.85
C ALA A 41 17.65 -15.81 21.92
N VAL A 42 17.32 -14.76 21.15
CA VAL A 42 18.04 -13.48 21.19
C VAL A 42 17.83 -12.77 22.53
N VAL A 43 16.59 -12.68 22.98
CA VAL A 43 16.24 -12.02 24.25
C VAL A 43 16.79 -12.79 25.45
N GLU A 44 16.64 -14.12 25.47
CA GLU A 44 17.13 -14.97 26.55
C GLU A 44 18.65 -14.93 26.67
N ALA A 45 19.38 -15.04 25.55
CA ALA A 45 20.83 -14.90 25.58
C ALA A 45 21.28 -13.50 26.02
N ALA A 46 20.60 -12.44 25.55
CA ALA A 46 20.93 -11.09 25.97
C ALA A 46 20.68 -10.88 27.47
N GLN A 47 19.60 -11.45 28.02
CA GLN A 47 19.32 -11.44 29.47
C GLN A 47 20.39 -12.21 30.25
N ILE A 48 20.76 -13.41 29.81
CA ILE A 48 21.80 -14.21 30.47
C ILE A 48 23.14 -13.47 30.46
N ILE A 49 23.50 -12.79 29.36
CA ILE A 49 24.75 -12.03 29.27
C ILE A 49 24.72 -10.83 30.22
N GLU A 50 23.62 -10.09 30.25
CA GLU A 50 23.45 -8.90 31.10
C GLU A 50 23.39 -9.26 32.60
N ASP A 51 22.76 -10.39 32.96
CA ASP A 51 22.71 -10.89 34.35
C ASP A 51 24.06 -11.41 34.87
N ASN A 52 24.95 -11.87 33.97
CA ASN A 52 26.25 -12.45 34.35
C ASN A 52 27.44 -11.48 34.15
N SER A 53 27.21 -10.24 33.73
CA SER A 53 28.29 -9.28 33.46
C SER A 53 27.87 -7.86 33.86
N GLU A 54 28.37 -7.38 35.00
CA GLU A 54 28.07 -6.03 35.54
C GLU A 54 28.58 -4.88 34.65
N SER A 55 29.50 -5.13 33.71
CA SER A 55 30.16 -4.12 32.88
C SER A 55 29.89 -4.22 31.37
N ILE A 56 29.08 -5.18 30.91
CA ILE A 56 28.81 -5.41 29.48
C ILE A 56 27.30 -5.27 29.22
N GLY A 57 26.91 -4.22 28.51
CA GLY A 57 25.52 -4.04 28.04
C GLY A 57 25.29 -4.69 26.69
N CYS A 58 24.19 -5.45 26.55
CA CYS A 58 23.78 -5.99 25.25
C CYS A 58 22.94 -4.96 24.49
N ALA A 59 23.46 -4.44 23.37
CA ALA A 59 22.64 -3.69 22.43
C ALA A 59 21.60 -4.64 21.79
N LYS A 60 20.31 -4.24 21.81
CA LYS A 60 19.19 -4.98 21.22
C LYS A 60 18.66 -4.28 19.96
N PRO A 61 19.49 -4.08 18.91
CA PRO A 61 19.11 -3.28 17.75
C PRO A 61 17.89 -3.83 17.03
N ALA A 62 17.67 -5.16 17.06
CA ALA A 62 16.52 -5.80 16.46
C ALA A 62 15.17 -5.31 17.02
N ILE A 63 15.10 -5.08 18.34
CA ILE A 63 13.85 -4.62 19.00
C ILE A 63 13.62 -3.13 18.72
N GLN A 64 14.67 -2.31 18.79
CA GLN A 64 14.57 -0.90 18.41
C GLN A 64 14.17 -0.72 16.94
N LEU A 65 14.77 -1.49 16.03
CA LEU A 65 14.44 -1.45 14.60
C LEU A 65 12.99 -1.91 14.37
N GLN A 66 12.54 -2.97 15.04
CA GLN A 66 11.16 -3.42 14.94
C GLN A 66 10.17 -2.35 15.42
N ARG A 67 10.47 -1.64 16.51
CA ARG A 67 9.63 -0.52 16.98
C ARG A 67 9.54 0.60 15.95
N LEU A 68 10.66 0.97 15.32
CA LEU A 68 10.66 1.98 14.24
C LEU A 68 9.82 1.50 13.05
N LEU A 69 10.00 0.24 12.63
CA LEU A 69 9.23 -0.36 11.55
C LEU A 69 7.73 -0.40 11.88
N GLU A 70 7.34 -0.74 13.10
CA GLU A 70 5.95 -0.72 13.55
C GLU A 70 5.35 0.70 13.51
N MET A 71 6.09 1.72 13.95
CA MET A 71 5.64 3.12 13.86
C MET A 71 5.46 3.58 12.41
N THR A 72 6.37 3.21 11.51
CA THR A 72 6.24 3.51 10.07
C THR A 72 5.12 2.73 9.40
N GLY A 73 4.93 1.46 9.80
CA GLY A 73 3.89 0.57 9.31
C GLY A 73 2.48 1.06 9.63
N LEU A 74 2.28 1.60 10.85
CA LEU A 74 1.01 2.24 11.22
C LEU A 74 0.69 3.44 10.32
N GLY A 75 1.68 4.27 9.99
CA GLY A 75 1.53 5.40 9.06
C GLY A 75 1.13 4.96 7.65
N MET A 76 1.80 3.95 7.10
CA MET A 76 1.47 3.37 5.79
C MET A 76 0.05 2.76 5.77
N GLY A 77 -0.35 2.06 6.82
CA GLY A 77 -1.69 1.49 6.95
C GLY A 77 -2.78 2.56 6.94
N PHE A 78 -2.57 3.68 7.64
CA PHE A 78 -3.49 4.81 7.65
C PHE A 78 -3.63 5.46 6.26
N LEU A 79 -2.51 5.72 5.58
CA LEU A 79 -2.52 6.27 4.21
C LEU A 79 -3.22 5.35 3.22
N THR A 80 -3.00 4.04 3.35
CA THR A 80 -3.67 3.04 2.50
C THR A 80 -5.18 3.04 2.73
N ALA A 81 -5.64 3.08 3.98
CA ALA A 81 -7.06 3.17 4.30
C ALA A 81 -7.70 4.45 3.76
N LEU A 82 -7.00 5.58 3.89
CA LEU A 82 -7.42 6.87 3.34
C LEU A 82 -7.53 6.82 1.81
N ALA A 83 -6.56 6.20 1.12
CA ALA A 83 -6.59 6.01 -0.32
C ALA A 83 -7.84 5.21 -0.76
N PHE A 84 -8.17 4.12 -0.05
CA PHE A 84 -9.40 3.35 -0.33
C PHE A 84 -10.67 4.19 -0.18
N ILE A 85 -10.75 5.02 0.86
CA ILE A 85 -11.89 5.92 1.08
C ILE A 85 -12.01 6.92 -0.08
N ILE A 86 -10.90 7.54 -0.48
CA ILE A 86 -10.88 8.50 -1.60
C ILE A 86 -11.31 7.82 -2.89
N ILE A 87 -10.80 6.63 -3.18
CA ILE A 87 -11.18 5.84 -4.36
C ILE A 87 -12.69 5.61 -4.41
N ILE A 88 -13.30 5.24 -3.28
CA ILE A 88 -14.75 5.05 -3.18
C ILE A 88 -15.50 6.36 -3.46
N ILE A 89 -15.09 7.46 -2.84
CA ILE A 89 -15.71 8.78 -3.04
C ILE A 89 -15.58 9.23 -4.51
N SER A 90 -14.42 9.03 -5.13
CA SER A 90 -14.19 9.33 -6.54
C SER A 90 -15.07 8.48 -7.46
N ALA A 91 -15.23 7.20 -7.18
CA ALA A 91 -16.13 6.32 -7.93
C ALA A 91 -17.59 6.80 -7.85
N PHE A 92 -18.05 7.20 -6.65
CA PHE A 92 -19.39 7.79 -6.49
C PHE A 92 -19.54 9.14 -7.19
N SER A 93 -18.53 10.00 -7.12
CA SER A 93 -18.53 11.30 -7.80
C SER A 93 -18.64 11.13 -9.32
N MET A 94 -17.83 10.21 -9.88
CA MET A 94 -17.88 9.83 -11.28
C MET A 94 -19.25 9.26 -11.68
N PHE A 95 -19.80 8.35 -10.86
CA PHE A 95 -21.14 7.80 -11.06
C PHE A 95 -22.20 8.90 -11.14
N ILE A 96 -22.21 9.83 -10.17
CA ILE A 96 -23.17 10.94 -10.11
C ILE A 96 -23.00 11.85 -11.33
N SER A 97 -21.76 12.16 -11.72
CA SER A 97 -21.47 13.00 -12.88
C SER A 97 -21.98 12.38 -14.17
N LEU A 98 -21.68 11.09 -14.44
CA LEU A 98 -22.18 10.38 -15.60
C LEU A 98 -23.71 10.28 -15.58
N TYR A 99 -24.31 10.04 -14.41
CA TYR A 99 -25.76 10.01 -14.26
C TYR A 99 -26.43 11.37 -14.54
N SER A 100 -25.82 12.48 -14.13
CA SER A 100 -26.31 13.83 -14.46
C SER A 100 -26.18 14.11 -15.95
N SER A 101 -25.01 13.82 -16.53
CA SER A 101 -24.74 13.94 -17.98
C SER A 101 -25.79 13.19 -18.80
N LEU A 102 -26.14 11.96 -18.39
CA LEU A 102 -27.23 11.20 -18.99
C LEU A 102 -28.57 11.93 -18.94
N LYS A 103 -28.91 12.53 -17.80
CA LYS A 103 -30.19 13.22 -17.63
C LYS A 103 -30.28 14.47 -18.49
N GLU A 104 -29.19 15.22 -18.59
CA GLU A 104 -29.08 16.43 -19.42
C GLU A 104 -29.13 16.09 -20.92
N ARG A 105 -28.51 14.97 -21.34
CA ARG A 105 -28.41 14.55 -22.74
C ARG A 105 -29.55 13.63 -23.20
N ARG A 106 -30.64 13.50 -22.43
CA ARG A 106 -31.79 12.64 -22.80
C ARG A 106 -32.37 12.96 -24.17
N TYR A 107 -32.45 14.25 -24.52
CA TYR A 107 -32.96 14.69 -25.82
C TYR A 107 -32.04 14.24 -26.98
N GLU A 108 -30.73 14.35 -26.82
CA GLU A 108 -29.75 13.86 -27.81
C GLU A 108 -29.84 12.34 -28.00
N MET A 109 -30.04 11.59 -26.91
CA MET A 109 -30.19 10.14 -26.97
C MET A 109 -31.48 9.71 -27.69
N ALA A 110 -32.58 10.42 -27.44
CA ALA A 110 -33.83 10.21 -28.16
C ALA A 110 -33.65 10.48 -29.67
N LEU A 111 -32.96 11.56 -30.04
CA LEU A 111 -32.66 11.87 -31.44
C LEU A 111 -31.79 10.78 -32.09
N MET A 112 -30.73 10.31 -31.41
CA MET A 112 -29.90 9.20 -31.87
C MET A 112 -30.73 7.93 -32.12
N ARG A 113 -31.73 7.67 -31.27
CA ARG A 113 -32.66 6.54 -31.47
C ARG A 113 -33.55 6.68 -32.68
N VAL A 114 -34.09 7.86 -32.95
CA VAL A 114 -34.86 8.13 -34.18
C VAL A 114 -34.00 7.91 -35.42
N MET A 115 -32.69 8.17 -35.32
CA MET A 115 -31.72 7.87 -36.38
C MET A 115 -31.28 6.40 -36.43
N GLY A 116 -31.89 5.50 -35.65
CA GLY A 116 -31.63 4.07 -35.66
C GLY A 116 -30.51 3.59 -34.73
N ALA A 117 -30.08 4.38 -33.75
CA ALA A 117 -29.13 3.91 -32.75
C ALA A 117 -29.76 2.84 -31.85
N THR A 118 -29.14 1.66 -31.79
CA THR A 118 -29.53 0.60 -30.85
C THR A 118 -29.24 0.99 -29.40
N PRO A 119 -30.00 0.50 -28.40
CA PRO A 119 -29.74 0.79 -26.98
C PRO A 119 -28.34 0.36 -26.53
N PHE A 120 -27.75 -0.65 -27.18
CA PHE A 120 -26.37 -1.06 -26.95
C PHE A 120 -25.35 0.02 -27.36
N LYS A 121 -25.60 0.80 -28.42
CA LYS A 121 -24.72 1.92 -28.81
C LYS A 121 -24.72 3.01 -27.75
N LEU A 122 -25.90 3.34 -27.20
CA LEU A 122 -26.01 4.31 -26.10
C LEU A 122 -25.24 3.83 -24.86
N PHE A 123 -25.38 2.55 -24.50
CA PHE A 123 -24.60 1.94 -23.42
C PHE A 123 -23.08 2.08 -23.65
N VAL A 124 -22.60 1.70 -24.83
CA VAL A 124 -21.16 1.74 -25.16
C VAL A 124 -20.62 3.17 -25.11
N ILE A 125 -21.35 4.16 -25.61
CA ILE A 125 -20.93 5.57 -25.56
C ILE A 125 -20.68 6.02 -24.12
N ILE A 126 -21.58 5.68 -23.21
CA ILE A 126 -21.53 6.12 -21.80
C ILE A 126 -20.42 5.40 -21.03
N VAL A 127 -20.27 4.10 -21.28
CA VAL A 127 -19.16 3.33 -20.70
C VAL A 127 -17.82 3.86 -21.22
N LEU A 128 -17.73 4.19 -22.51
CA LEU A 128 -16.51 4.73 -23.12
C LEU A 128 -16.19 6.11 -22.58
N GLU A 129 -17.18 6.99 -22.39
CA GLU A 129 -17.02 8.28 -21.72
C GLU A 129 -16.45 8.11 -20.31
N GLY A 130 -17.00 7.17 -19.53
CA GLY A 130 -16.48 6.84 -18.22
C GLY A 130 -15.03 6.31 -18.25
N VAL A 131 -14.73 5.35 -19.13
CA VAL A 131 -13.38 4.79 -19.27
C VAL A 131 -12.37 5.87 -19.70
N LEU A 132 -12.75 6.79 -20.60
CA LEU A 132 -11.89 7.90 -21.00
C LEU A 132 -11.62 8.86 -19.85
N VAL A 133 -12.64 9.19 -19.05
CA VAL A 133 -12.46 10.02 -17.84
C VAL A 133 -11.53 9.34 -16.85
N ALA A 134 -11.69 8.03 -16.62
CA ALA A 134 -10.81 7.26 -15.75
C ALA A 134 -9.38 7.20 -16.28
N ALA A 135 -9.20 6.99 -17.59
CA ALA A 135 -7.89 6.96 -18.24
C ALA A 135 -7.18 8.33 -18.16
N ALA A 136 -7.91 9.43 -18.38
CA ALA A 136 -7.37 10.78 -18.24
C ALA A 136 -6.94 11.05 -16.79
N GLY A 137 -7.79 10.71 -15.81
CA GLY A 137 -7.45 10.83 -14.39
C GLY A 137 -6.23 10.00 -13.99
N LEU A 138 -6.12 8.79 -14.52
CA LEU A 138 -4.98 7.90 -14.30
C LEU A 138 -3.68 8.49 -14.86
N ILE A 139 -3.68 8.97 -16.11
CA ILE A 139 -2.50 9.57 -16.74
C ILE A 139 -2.05 10.80 -15.94
N LEU A 140 -2.99 11.66 -15.55
CA LEU A 140 -2.70 12.84 -14.74
C LEU A 140 -2.20 12.45 -13.34
N GLY A 141 -2.80 11.45 -12.71
CA GLY A 141 -2.39 10.97 -11.39
C GLY A 141 -0.99 10.38 -11.39
N LEU A 142 -0.65 9.54 -12.38
CA LEU A 142 0.70 9.01 -12.55
C LEU A 142 1.70 10.14 -12.77
N LEU A 143 1.41 11.07 -13.66
CA LEU A 143 2.30 12.20 -13.96
C LEU A 143 2.54 13.06 -12.71
N ILE A 144 1.48 13.40 -11.96
CA ILE A 144 1.60 14.17 -10.72
C ILE A 144 2.39 13.40 -9.66
N SER A 145 2.16 12.10 -9.52
CA SER A 145 2.88 11.27 -8.54
C SER A 145 4.38 11.20 -8.85
N HIS A 146 4.75 10.99 -10.11
CA HIS A 146 6.14 10.91 -10.56
C HIS A 146 6.85 12.25 -10.43
N LEU A 147 6.21 13.35 -10.84
CA LEU A 147 6.74 14.70 -10.64
C LEU A 147 6.89 15.03 -9.16
N GLY A 148 5.92 14.64 -8.33
CA GLY A 148 5.98 14.83 -6.88
C GLY A 148 7.19 14.12 -6.27
N VAL A 149 7.42 12.85 -6.65
CA VAL A 149 8.60 12.10 -6.22
C VAL A 149 9.89 12.76 -6.72
N GLN A 150 9.93 13.20 -7.97
CA GLN A 150 11.12 13.84 -8.53
C GLN A 150 11.48 15.16 -7.84
N VAL A 151 10.49 15.98 -7.45
CA VAL A 151 10.73 17.22 -6.70
C VAL A 151 11.27 16.90 -5.30
N MET A 152 10.72 15.90 -4.63
CA MET A 152 11.20 15.48 -3.30
C MET A 152 12.56 14.76 -3.37
N ALA A 153 12.86 14.09 -4.49
CA ALA A 153 14.09 13.33 -4.68
C ALA A 153 15.35 14.20 -4.52
N ALA A 154 15.29 15.47 -4.96
CA ALA A 154 16.41 16.41 -4.80
C ALA A 154 16.79 16.62 -3.32
N ASP A 155 15.81 16.77 -2.44
CA ASP A 155 16.03 16.97 -1.00
C ASP A 155 16.41 15.65 -0.28
N LEU A 156 15.85 14.53 -0.76
CA LEU A 156 16.08 13.19 -0.22
C LEU A 156 17.46 12.65 -0.56
N GLU A 157 18.01 12.95 -1.75
CA GLU A 157 19.32 12.49 -2.18
C GLU A 157 20.44 13.04 -1.29
N GLU A 158 20.34 14.30 -0.87
CA GLU A 158 21.27 14.93 0.07
C GLU A 158 21.26 14.24 1.44
N THR A 159 20.09 13.80 1.89
CA THR A 159 19.90 13.22 3.23
C THR A 159 20.19 11.72 3.28
N TYR A 160 19.79 10.96 2.26
CA TYR A 160 19.80 9.49 2.29
C TYR A 160 20.86 8.87 1.35
N LYS A 161 21.57 9.67 0.54
CA LYS A 161 22.60 9.22 -0.41
C LYS A 161 22.15 8.05 -1.31
N TYR A 162 20.88 8.05 -1.70
CA TYR A 162 20.28 7.06 -2.58
C TYR A 162 19.81 7.76 -3.87
N ASN A 163 20.05 7.15 -5.03
CA ASN A 163 19.62 7.69 -6.32
C ASN A 163 18.12 7.42 -6.49
N PHE A 164 17.28 8.37 -6.09
CA PHE A 164 15.84 8.32 -6.34
C PHE A 164 15.57 8.82 -7.76
N SER A 165 15.32 7.92 -8.70
CA SER A 165 14.82 8.30 -10.03
C SER A 165 13.29 8.20 -10.05
N GLY A 166 12.64 9.36 -10.18
CA GLY A 166 11.18 9.47 -10.20
C GLY A 166 10.50 8.97 -11.47
N PHE A 167 11.26 8.40 -12.43
CA PHE A 167 10.74 7.86 -13.70
C PHE A 167 10.89 6.34 -13.83
N ILE A 168 11.18 5.64 -12.74
CA ILE A 168 11.25 4.18 -12.74
C ILE A 168 9.83 3.63 -12.58
N PHE A 169 9.31 3.02 -13.63
CA PHE A 169 8.01 2.37 -13.62
C PHE A 169 8.11 1.02 -12.89
N LEU A 170 7.41 0.88 -11.76
CA LEU A 170 7.37 -0.38 -11.01
C LEU A 170 6.28 -1.33 -11.54
N MET A 171 6.45 -2.65 -11.33
CA MET A 171 5.42 -3.64 -11.67
C MET A 171 4.12 -3.43 -10.87
N GLU A 172 4.22 -2.80 -9.69
CA GLU A 172 3.08 -2.44 -8.84
C GLU A 172 2.17 -1.40 -9.50
N GLU A 173 2.73 -0.50 -10.31
CA GLU A 173 1.95 0.50 -11.04
C GLU A 173 1.04 -0.12 -12.09
N VAL A 174 1.42 -1.26 -12.66
CA VAL A 174 0.57 -2.01 -13.61
C VAL A 174 -0.74 -2.41 -12.92
N TYR A 175 -0.68 -2.91 -11.68
CA TYR A 175 -1.87 -3.26 -10.92
C TYR A 175 -2.73 -2.04 -10.59
N LEU A 176 -2.12 -0.89 -10.31
CA LEU A 176 -2.84 0.37 -10.10
C LEU A 176 -3.55 0.84 -11.38
N VAL A 177 -2.89 0.71 -12.53
CA VAL A 177 -3.47 1.08 -13.84
C VAL A 177 -4.70 0.23 -14.14
N PHE A 178 -4.58 -1.10 -14.04
CA PHE A 178 -5.72 -1.99 -14.26
C PHE A 178 -6.80 -1.79 -13.21
N GLY A 179 -6.44 -1.61 -11.94
CA GLY A 179 -7.39 -1.37 -10.86
C GLY A 179 -8.20 -0.09 -11.05
N ALA A 180 -7.53 1.03 -11.40
CA ALA A 180 -8.19 2.31 -11.63
C ALA A 180 -9.13 2.28 -12.85
N LEU A 181 -8.68 1.69 -13.97
CA LEU A 181 -9.54 1.50 -15.14
C LEU A 181 -10.73 0.59 -14.84
N PHE A 182 -10.52 -0.48 -14.08
CA PHE A 182 -11.58 -1.39 -13.69
C PHE A 182 -12.63 -0.70 -12.81
N ILE A 183 -12.20 0.10 -11.84
CA ILE A 183 -13.11 0.87 -10.98
C ILE A 183 -13.89 1.91 -11.80
N GLY A 184 -13.22 2.64 -12.70
CA GLY A 184 -13.89 3.59 -13.59
C GLY A 184 -14.91 2.92 -14.51
N PHE A 185 -14.59 1.74 -15.04
CA PHE A 185 -15.51 0.91 -15.81
C PHE A 185 -16.71 0.47 -14.98
N LEU A 186 -16.50 -0.05 -13.77
CA LEU A 186 -17.58 -0.44 -12.86
C LEU A 186 -18.50 0.74 -12.50
N ALA A 187 -17.92 1.91 -12.24
CA ALA A 187 -18.68 3.14 -11.96
C ALA A 187 -19.55 3.58 -13.15
N ALA A 188 -19.09 3.35 -14.39
CA ALA A 188 -19.78 3.71 -15.62
C ALA A 188 -20.84 2.67 -16.07
N ILE A 189 -20.74 1.41 -15.65
CA ILE A 189 -21.71 0.36 -16.03
C ILE A 189 -23.12 0.69 -15.54
N ILE A 190 -23.29 1.12 -14.29
CA ILE A 190 -24.61 1.41 -13.71
C ILE A 190 -25.35 2.51 -14.51
N PRO A 191 -24.76 3.70 -14.76
CA PRO A 191 -25.41 4.72 -15.58
C PRO A 191 -25.58 4.25 -17.03
N GLY A 192 -24.61 3.51 -17.58
CA GLY A 192 -24.75 2.89 -18.91
C GLY A 192 -25.98 1.97 -19.02
N MET A 193 -26.21 1.11 -18.02
CA MET A 193 -27.39 0.24 -17.97
C MET A 193 -28.69 1.02 -17.87
N GLN A 194 -28.68 2.17 -17.18
CA GLN A 194 -29.84 3.06 -17.16
C GLN A 194 -30.10 3.68 -18.54
N ALA A 195 -29.06 4.09 -19.27
CA ALA A 195 -29.19 4.56 -20.65
C ALA A 195 -29.76 3.48 -21.58
N TYR A 196 -29.38 2.22 -21.37
CA TYR A 196 -29.94 1.08 -22.10
C TYR A 196 -31.45 0.92 -21.88
N LYS A 197 -31.91 1.11 -20.63
CA LYS A 197 -33.30 0.88 -20.20
C LYS A 197 -34.23 2.08 -20.38
N ALA A 198 -33.71 3.30 -20.48
CA ALA A 198 -34.47 4.55 -20.41
C ALA A 198 -35.53 4.77 -21.52
N ASP A 199 -35.73 3.80 -22.40
CA ASP A 199 -36.28 4.07 -23.72
C ASP A 199 -37.15 2.89 -24.21
N ILE A 200 -37.56 1.93 -23.37
CA ILE A 200 -38.39 0.79 -23.86
C ILE A 200 -39.91 0.99 -23.76
N SER A 201 -40.51 1.69 -22.80
CA SER A 201 -42.00 1.69 -22.78
C SER A 201 -42.75 2.71 -21.90
N GLU A 202 -42.09 3.47 -21.02
CA GLU A 202 -42.84 4.16 -19.96
C GLU A 202 -43.20 5.61 -20.27
N THR A 203 -42.51 6.26 -21.23
CA THR A 203 -42.75 7.67 -21.56
C THR A 203 -43.94 7.88 -22.50
N LEU A 204 -44.46 6.84 -23.16
CA LEU A 204 -45.66 6.91 -24.01
C LEU A 204 -46.96 6.51 -23.30
N SER A 205 -46.89 6.00 -22.06
CA SER A 205 -48.06 5.56 -21.29
C SER A 205 -48.62 6.64 -20.34
N ASN A 206 -47.93 7.77 -20.21
CA ASN A 206 -48.29 8.82 -19.24
C ASN A 206 -48.46 10.21 -19.91
N SER A 207 -48.88 10.21 -21.18
CA SER A 207 -49.35 11.40 -21.92
C SER A 207 -50.78 11.20 -22.38
#